data_AF-A0A453GLS4-F1
#
_entry.id   AF-A0A453GLS4-F1
#
_cell.length_a   1.000
_cell.length_b   1.000
_cell.length_c   1.000
_cell.angle_alpha   90.00
_cell.angle_beta   90.00
_cell.angle_gamma   90.00
#
_symmetry.space_group_name_H-M   'P 1'
#
loop_
_entity.id
_entity.type
_entity.pdbx_description
1 polymer ?
#
loop_
_entity_poly.entity_id
_entity_poly.type
_entity_poly.pdbx_seq_one_letter_code
_entity_poly.pdbx_strand_id
1 'polypeptide(L)'
;SLYCIVQRREALVATIMQSIPLNIQFRRVLVGDRWEAWLHLVSRLMEVQLAHQPDQLCWKITRSGEFTVKSMYIDVINSSVIPSSKYVWKVKVP
;
A
#
# COMPACT_ATOMS: atom_id res chain seq x y z
N SER A 1 -18.42 0.58 -14.62
CA SER A 1 -17.57 0.98 -13.49
C SER A 1 -18.31 0.68 -12.18
N LEU A 2 -17.76 -0.18 -11.31
CA LEU A 2 -18.42 -0.66 -10.07
C LEU A 2 -18.29 0.30 -8.88
N TYR A 3 -17.47 1.34 -9.01
CA TYR A 3 -17.11 2.22 -7.91
C TYR A 3 -17.41 3.67 -8.28
N CYS A 4 -18.08 4.39 -7.39
CA CYS A 4 -18.04 5.84 -7.37
C CYS A 4 -16.92 6.22 -6.41
N ILE A 5 -15.66 6.07 -6.84
CA ILE A 5 -14.52 6.59 -6.05
C ILE A 5 -14.46 8.09 -6.27
N VAL A 6 -15.43 8.80 -5.70
CA VAL A 6 -15.32 10.24 -5.49
C VAL A 6 -15.83 10.52 -4.08
N GLN A 7 -15.03 10.13 -3.09
CA GLN A 7 -15.08 10.77 -1.79
C GLN A 7 -13.74 11.46 -1.61
N ARG A 8 -13.73 12.75 -1.94
CA ARG A 8 -12.61 13.70 -1.84
C ARG A 8 -11.32 13.22 -2.51
N ARG A 9 -11.03 13.77 -3.70
CA ARG A 9 -9.81 13.54 -4.47
C ARG A 9 -8.50 13.70 -3.67
N GLU A 10 -8.54 14.43 -2.56
CA GLU A 10 -7.40 14.75 -1.69
C GLU A 10 -7.54 14.20 -0.26
N ALA A 11 -8.45 13.24 -0.02
CA ALA A 11 -8.56 12.63 1.30
C ALA A 11 -7.34 11.73 1.60
N LEU A 12 -6.70 11.99 2.73
CA LEU A 12 -5.63 11.14 3.27
C LEU A 12 -6.24 9.92 3.96
N VAL A 13 -5.56 8.77 3.86
CA VAL A 13 -5.94 7.53 4.57
C VAL A 13 -6.07 7.80 6.08
N ALA A 14 -5.14 8.58 6.64
CA ALA A 14 -5.17 8.99 8.04
C ALA A 14 -6.46 9.73 8.42
N THR A 15 -6.93 10.65 7.58
CA THR A 15 -8.17 11.40 7.83
C THR A 15 -9.40 10.51 7.75
N ILE A 16 -9.42 9.53 6.85
CA ILE A 16 -10.55 8.59 6.73
C ILE A 16 -10.61 7.67 7.96
N MET A 17 -9.46 7.17 8.43
CA MET A 17 -9.33 6.30 9.59
C MET A 17 -9.66 6.96 10.93
N GLN A 18 -9.69 8.29 11.01
CA GLN A 18 -10.05 9.03 12.23
C GLN A 18 -11.54 8.96 12.56
N SER A 19 -12.40 8.57 11.62
CA SER A 19 -13.85 8.52 11.81
C SER A 19 -14.34 7.11 12.14
N ILE A 20 -15.19 6.99 13.17
CA ILE A 20 -15.88 5.74 13.52
C ILE A 20 -17.39 6.02 13.57
N PRO A 21 -18.20 5.46 12.64
CA PRO A 21 -17.81 4.57 11.53
C PRO A 21 -17.06 5.33 10.42
N LEU A 22 -16.26 4.60 9.61
CA LEU A 22 -15.51 5.17 8.48
C LEU A 22 -16.45 5.95 7.55
N ASN A 23 -16.03 7.14 7.12
CA ASN A 23 -16.79 7.96 6.18
C ASN A 23 -16.69 7.43 4.74
N ILE A 24 -17.24 6.23 4.51
CA ILE A 24 -17.22 5.53 3.22
C ILE A 24 -18.67 5.26 2.80
N GLN A 25 -19.01 5.66 1.58
CA GLN A 25 -20.34 5.47 1.00
C GLN A 25 -20.27 4.65 -0.28
N PHE A 26 -21.17 3.68 -0.40
CA PHE A 26 -21.30 2.87 -1.59
C PHE A 26 -22.47 3.34 -2.45
N ARG A 27 -22.27 3.42 -3.76
CA ARG A 27 -23.34 3.72 -4.72
C ARG A 27 -24.41 2.62 -4.77
N ARG A 28 -24.03 1.38 -4.44
CA ARG A 28 -24.92 0.23 -4.37
C ARG A 28 -24.90 -0.33 -2.95
N VAL A 29 -26.04 -0.78 -2.47
CA VAL A 29 -26.15 -1.43 -1.15
C VAL A 29 -25.33 -2.73 -1.17
N LEU A 30 -24.54 -2.94 -0.12
CA LEU A 30 -23.83 -4.20 0.12
C LEU A 30 -24.78 -5.17 0.82
N VAL A 31 -24.91 -6.39 0.30
CA VAL A 31 -25.80 -7.43 0.83
C VAL A 31 -25.09 -8.78 0.70
N GLY A 32 -25.37 -9.71 1.63
CA GLY A 32 -24.79 -11.06 1.66
C GLY A 32 -23.26 -11.01 1.80
N ASP A 33 -22.58 -11.85 1.04
CA ASP A 33 -21.12 -12.02 1.08
C ASP A 33 -20.34 -10.70 0.93
N ARG A 34 -20.89 -9.73 0.19
CA ARG A 34 -20.24 -8.41 0.02
C ARG A 34 -20.30 -7.56 1.29
N TRP A 35 -21.36 -7.67 2.08
CA TRP A 35 -21.47 -7.00 3.37
C TRP A 35 -20.53 -7.64 4.40
N GLU A 36 -20.46 -8.96 4.41
CA GLU A 36 -19.55 -9.70 5.29
C GLU A 36 -18.08 -9.40 4.97
N ALA A 37 -17.70 -9.41 3.69
CA ALA A 37 -16.36 -9.01 3.25
C ALA A 37 -16.02 -7.56 3.65
N TRP A 38 -17.01 -6.66 3.63
CA TRP A 38 -16.84 -5.28 4.10
C TRP A 38 -16.59 -5.23 5.61
N LEU A 39 -17.38 -5.95 6.42
CA LEU A 39 -17.16 -6.02 7.87
C LEU A 39 -15.78 -6.60 8.21
N HIS A 40 -15.36 -7.66 7.53
CA HIS A 40 -14.01 -8.21 7.69
C HIS A 40 -12.91 -7.21 7.31
N LEU A 41 -13.12 -6.43 6.25
CA LEU A 41 -12.19 -5.38 5.87
C LEU A 41 -12.10 -4.30 6.96
N VAL A 42 -13.23 -3.80 7.44
CA VAL A 42 -13.29 -2.77 8.49
C VAL A 42 -12.61 -3.28 9.76
N SER A 43 -12.88 -4.53 10.18
CA SER A 43 -12.23 -5.14 11.35
C SER A 43 -10.72 -5.14 11.24
N ARG A 44 -10.16 -5.63 10.12
CA ARG A 44 -8.70 -5.62 9.90
C ARG A 44 -8.13 -4.22 9.82
N LEU A 45 -8.90 -3.27 9.30
CA LEU A 45 -8.47 -1.89 9.17
C LEU A 45 -8.42 -1.18 10.53
N MET A 46 -9.28 -1.53 11.49
CA MET A 46 -9.20 -1.03 12.87
C MET A 46 -7.94 -1.52 13.61
N GLU A 47 -7.35 -2.65 13.20
CA GLU A 47 -6.10 -3.17 13.75
C GLU A 47 -4.86 -2.42 13.22
N VAL A 48 -5.00 -1.67 12.12
CA VAL A 48 -3.89 -0.93 11.51
C VAL A 48 -3.64 0.36 12.30
N GLN A 49 -2.44 0.48 12.87
CA GLN A 49 -1.97 1.70 13.50
C GLN A 49 -1.11 2.49 12.52
N LEU A 50 -1.56 3.69 12.16
CA LEU A 50 -0.78 4.59 11.32
C LEU A 50 0.30 5.26 12.17
N ALA A 51 1.54 5.25 11.67
CA ALA A 51 2.62 6.01 12.26
C ALA A 51 2.50 7.49 11.91
N HIS A 52 2.89 8.37 12.83
CA HIS A 52 2.96 9.82 12.58
C HIS A 52 4.26 10.19 11.84
N GLN A 53 4.52 9.51 10.73
CA GLN A 53 5.67 9.75 9.86
C GLN A 53 5.20 10.00 8.42
N PRO A 54 5.97 10.76 7.61
CA PRO A 54 5.66 10.95 6.20
C PRO A 54 5.59 9.60 5.48
N ASP A 55 4.68 9.49 4.52
CA ASP A 55 4.57 8.30 3.68
C ASP A 55 5.91 8.01 2.98
N GLN A 56 6.39 6.77 3.10
CA GLN A 56 7.59 6.31 2.42
C GLN A 56 7.22 5.30 1.34
N LEU A 57 7.82 5.48 0.16
CA LEU A 57 7.60 4.60 -0.98
C LEU A 57 8.48 3.36 -0.80
N CYS A 58 7.90 2.30 -0.22
CA CYS A 58 8.60 1.05 0.04
C CYS A 58 8.21 -0.01 -0.98
N TRP A 59 9.19 -0.56 -1.70
CA TRP A 59 8.97 -1.71 -2.58
C TRP A 59 9.21 -2.97 -1.75
N LYS A 60 8.21 -3.83 -1.54
CA LYS A 60 8.45 -5.12 -0.84
C LYS A 60 8.81 -6.18 -1.88
N ILE A 61 10.10 -6.56 -1.96
CA ILE A 61 10.56 -7.63 -2.87
C ILE A 61 10.37 -9.02 -2.25
N THR A 62 10.39 -9.15 -0.92
CA THR A 62 10.19 -10.42 -0.20
C THR A 62 9.32 -10.24 1.03
N ARG A 63 8.81 -11.37 1.58
CA ARG A 63 8.04 -11.39 2.84
C ARG A 63 8.80 -10.85 4.05
N SER A 64 10.13 -10.74 3.97
CA SER A 64 11.00 -10.44 5.10
C SER A 64 11.56 -9.01 5.12
N GLY A 65 11.33 -8.18 4.09
CA GLY A 65 11.93 -6.85 4.09
C GLY A 65 11.47 -5.89 2.99
N GLU A 66 11.74 -4.62 3.23
CA GLU A 66 11.53 -3.52 2.29
C GLU A 66 12.79 -3.35 1.44
N PHE A 67 12.62 -3.40 0.12
CA PHE A 67 13.63 -2.99 -0.83
C PHE A 67 13.71 -1.47 -0.83
N THR A 68 14.90 -0.97 -0.52
CA THR A 68 15.25 0.43 -0.73
C THR A 68 16.33 0.49 -1.81
N VAL A 69 16.26 1.51 -2.68
CA VAL A 69 17.33 1.76 -3.67
C VAL A 69 18.68 1.89 -2.95
N LYS A 70 18.68 2.50 -1.76
CA LYS A 70 19.87 2.64 -0.90
C LYS A 70 20.46 1.29 -0.49
N SER A 71 19.67 0.34 0.01
CA SER A 71 20.17 -0.98 0.41
C SER A 71 20.71 -1.76 -0.78
N MET A 72 20.05 -1.67 -1.95
CA MET A 72 20.57 -2.26 -3.19
C MET A 72 21.95 -1.72 -3.55
N TYR A 73 22.13 -0.39 -3.54
CA TYR A 73 23.44 0.21 -3.83
C TYR A 73 24.50 -0.18 -2.81
N ILE A 74 24.15 -0.23 -1.51
CA ILE A 74 25.07 -0.69 -0.46
C ILE A 74 25.50 -2.14 -0.70
N ASP A 75 24.57 -3.04 -1.03
CA ASP A 75 24.89 -4.44 -1.34
C ASP A 75 25.78 -4.56 -2.57
N VAL A 76 25.56 -3.74 -3.60
CA VAL A 76 26.41 -3.69 -4.80
C VAL A 76 27.83 -3.20 -4.47
N ILE A 77 27.96 -2.16 -3.64
CA ILE A 77 29.27 -1.63 -3.22
C ILE A 77 30.01 -2.68 -2.38
N ASN A 78 29.30 -3.35 -1.47
CA ASN A 78 29.88 -4.32 -0.56
C ASN A 78 30.18 -5.69 -1.21
N SER A 79 29.49 -6.04 -2.30
CA SER A 79 29.66 -7.35 -2.95
C SER A 79 30.90 -7.45 -3.83
N SER A 80 31.71 -6.38 -3.99
CA SER A 80 32.95 -6.31 -4.80
C SER A 80 32.79 -6.68 -6.30
N VAL A 81 31.60 -7.09 -6.71
CA VAL A 81 31.21 -7.44 -8.07
C VAL A 81 30.21 -6.40 -8.52
N ILE A 82 30.64 -5.46 -9.36
CA ILE A 82 29.71 -4.53 -10.00
C ILE A 82 28.84 -5.37 -10.95
N PRO A 83 27.51 -5.46 -10.73
CA PRO A 83 26.65 -6.16 -11.66
C PRO A 83 26.73 -5.41 -12.99
N SER A 84 27.22 -6.07 -14.04
CA SER A 84 27.29 -5.50 -15.41
C SER A 84 25.91 -5.34 -16.06
N SER A 85 24.83 -5.39 -15.26
CA SER A 85 23.46 -5.35 -15.73
C SER A 85 23.11 -3.95 -16.22
N LYS A 86 23.46 -3.69 -17.48
CA LYS A 86 23.06 -2.52 -18.27
C LYS A 86 21.54 -2.39 -18.45
N TYR A 87 20.75 -3.31 -17.90
CA TYR A 87 19.31 -3.43 -18.14
C TYR A 87 18.46 -3.53 -16.87
N VAL A 88 18.99 -3.27 -15.67
CA VAL A 88 18.16 -3.27 -14.44
C VAL A 88 16.97 -2.29 -14.57
N TRP A 89 17.21 -1.12 -15.14
CA TRP A 89 16.17 -0.12 -15.43
C TRP A 89 15.17 -0.54 -16.53
N LYS A 90 15.47 -1.61 -17.27
CA LYS A 90 14.64 -2.18 -18.34
C LYS A 90 13.81 -3.38 -17.88
N VAL A 91 14.04 -3.86 -16.66
CA VAL A 91 13.23 -4.94 -16.07
C VAL A 91 11.87 -4.36 -15.71
N LYS A 92 10.85 -4.71 -16.48
CA LYS A 92 9.46 -4.54 -16.04
C LYS A 92 9.18 -5.63 -15.00
N VAL A 93 9.04 -5.21 -13.75
CA VAL A 93 8.54 -6.07 -12.68
C VAL A 93 7.06 -6.36 -12.96
N PRO A 94 6.57 -7.62 -12.80
CA PRO A 94 5.17 -7.97 -13.04
C PRO A 94 4.17 -7.13 -12.25
#